data_AF-A0A5M6IF84-F1
#
_entry.id   AF-A0A5M6IF84-F1
#
_cell.length_a   1.000
_cell.length_b   1.000
_cell.length_c   1.000
_cell.angle_alpha   90.00
_cell.angle_beta   90.00
_cell.angle_gamma   90.00
#
_symmetry.space_group_name_H-M   'P 1'
#
loop_
_entity.id
_entity.type
_entity.pdbx_description
1 polymer ?
#
loop_
_entity_poly.entity_id
_entity_poly.type
_entity_poly.pdbx_seq_one_letter_code
_entity_poly.pdbx_strand_id
1 'polypeptide(L)'
;MTDTSPVPTDILCSYALCMRQVQTFTRRIVYVVGCVDDTIEDVSDFDVVLDSLLGAAPLAGGGRGLSDWLAVSDRQALSDLRRVRERLVQDFFVRHPMADASFRADPEALDRARSSLDSFGDTLRRVDALVTRLEQEVPGPA
;
A
#
# COMPACT_ATOMS: atom_id res chain seq x y z
N MET A 1 9.56 8.90 39.02
CA MET A 1 9.39 9.40 37.64
C MET A 1 10.39 8.68 36.76
N THR A 2 9.95 7.61 36.12
CA THR A 2 10.64 6.96 35.00
C THR A 2 9.53 6.61 34.03
N ASP A 3 9.15 7.63 33.26
CA ASP A 3 8.16 7.53 32.20
C ASP A 3 8.87 6.94 30.97
N THR A 4 9.15 5.63 31.03
CA THR A 4 9.59 4.85 29.89
C THR A 4 8.36 4.30 29.17
N SER A 5 7.71 5.18 28.40
CA SER A 5 6.67 4.78 27.44
C SER A 5 7.28 3.86 26.35
N PRO A 6 6.54 2.86 25.83
CA PRO A 6 7.07 1.73 25.09
C PRO A 6 7.24 2.09 23.61
N VAL A 7 8.36 2.74 23.28
CA VAL A 7 8.77 3.02 21.90
C VAL A 7 8.63 1.81 20.93
N PRO A 8 8.81 0.54 21.35
CA PRO A 8 8.55 -0.62 20.49
C PRO A 8 7.07 -0.80 20.11
N THR A 9 6.13 -0.59 21.03
CA THR A 9 4.70 -0.85 20.80
C THR A 9 4.10 0.16 19.82
N ASP A 10 4.44 1.44 19.95
CA ASP A 10 3.93 2.49 19.06
C ASP A 10 4.40 2.32 17.61
N ILE A 11 5.64 1.87 17.43
CA ILE A 11 6.20 1.57 16.10
C ILE A 11 5.50 0.36 15.49
N LEU A 12 5.29 -0.72 16.26
CA LEU A 12 4.55 -1.89 15.81
C LEU A 12 3.09 -1.56 15.45
N CYS A 13 2.42 -0.74 16.26
CA CYS A 13 1.09 -0.23 15.96
C CYS A 13 1.08 0.56 14.66
N SER A 14 2.07 1.43 14.44
CA SER A 14 2.21 2.21 13.21
C SER A 14 2.43 1.32 11.98
N TYR A 15 3.26 0.28 12.08
CA TYR A 15 3.42 -0.73 11.03
C TYR A 15 2.12 -1.48 10.73
N ALA A 16 1.39 -1.92 11.77
CA ALA A 16 0.12 -2.61 11.61
C ALA A 16 -0.94 -1.72 10.94
N LEU A 17 -0.98 -0.43 11.29
CA LEU A 17 -1.85 0.55 10.64
C LEU A 17 -1.47 0.75 9.17
N CYS A 18 -0.18 0.88 8.85
CA CYS A 18 0.28 0.96 7.47
C CYS A 18 -0.12 -0.28 6.66
N MET A 19 0.06 -1.48 7.21
CA MET A 19 -0.37 -2.74 6.56
C MET A 19 -1.86 -2.77 6.28
N ARG A 20 -2.68 -2.38 7.26
CA ARG A 20 -4.13 -2.29 7.10
C ARG A 20 -4.53 -1.28 6.01
N GLN A 21 -3.87 -0.13 5.96
CA GLN A 21 -4.10 0.89 4.93
C GLN A 21 -3.74 0.37 3.54
N VAL A 22 -2.57 -0.26 3.38
CA VAL A 22 -2.17 -0.90 2.11
C VAL A 22 -3.20 -1.93 1.66
N GLN A 23 -3.64 -2.82 2.55
CA GLN A 23 -4.69 -3.80 2.23
C GLN A 23 -6.00 -3.14 1.79
N THR A 24 -6.35 -2.00 2.39
CA THR A 24 -7.54 -1.23 2.04
C THR A 24 -7.41 -0.63 0.64
N PHE A 25 -6.27 -0.01 0.32
CA PHE A 25 -6.01 0.52 -1.02
C PHE A 25 -6.00 -0.56 -2.09
N THR A 26 -5.38 -1.71 -1.80
CA THR A 26 -5.42 -2.88 -2.68
C THR A 26 -6.86 -3.26 -3.04
N ARG A 27 -7.75 -3.40 -2.05
CA ARG A 27 -9.15 -3.75 -2.30
C ARG A 27 -9.88 -2.69 -3.11
N ARG A 28 -9.66 -1.41 -2.79
CA ARG A 28 -10.29 -0.28 -3.50
C ARG A 28 -9.83 -0.20 -4.96
N ILE A 29 -8.53 -0.39 -5.22
CA ILE A 29 -7.98 -0.40 -6.59
C ILE A 29 -8.55 -1.56 -7.39
N VAL A 30 -8.60 -2.76 -6.81
CA VAL A 30 -9.21 -3.94 -7.47
C VAL A 30 -10.68 -3.67 -7.79
N TYR A 31 -11.43 -3.08 -6.86
CA TYR A 31 -12.84 -2.70 -7.07
C TYR A 31 -12.99 -1.70 -8.22
N VAL A 32 -12.22 -0.60 -8.20
CA VAL A 32 -12.23 0.43 -9.26
C VAL A 32 -11.97 -0.20 -10.62
N VAL A 33 -10.96 -1.06 -10.74
CA VAL A 33 -10.64 -1.75 -12.00
C VAL A 33 -11.77 -2.69 -12.40
N GLY A 34 -12.39 -3.39 -11.44
CA GLY A 34 -13.50 -4.30 -11.71
C GLY A 34 -14.77 -3.64 -12.21
N CYS A 35 -15.08 -2.45 -11.73
CA CYS A 35 -16.20 -1.68 -12.26
C CYS A 35 -15.96 -1.19 -13.70
N VAL A 36 -14.70 -1.08 -14.13
CA VAL A 36 -14.36 -0.63 -15.49
C VAL A 36 -14.31 -1.80 -16.48
N ASP A 37 -13.99 -3.01 -16.02
CA ASP A 37 -13.75 -4.15 -16.93
C ASP A 37 -14.95 -5.07 -17.17
N ASP A 38 -16.11 -4.88 -16.51
CA ASP A 38 -17.35 -5.71 -16.63
C ASP A 38 -17.16 -7.24 -16.51
N THR A 39 -15.94 -7.73 -16.26
CA THR A 39 -15.52 -9.13 -16.42
C THR A 39 -14.70 -9.64 -15.23
N ILE A 40 -14.82 -9.02 -14.05
CA ILE A 40 -14.09 -9.50 -12.87
C ILE A 40 -14.88 -10.61 -12.18
N GLU A 41 -14.86 -11.78 -12.82
CA GLU A 41 -14.92 -13.04 -12.07
C GLU A 41 -13.53 -13.22 -11.42
N ASP A 42 -13.46 -13.10 -10.09
CA ASP A 42 -12.33 -13.55 -9.27
C ASP A 42 -10.93 -12.92 -9.49
N VAL A 43 -10.83 -11.64 -9.90
CA VAL A 43 -9.52 -10.94 -9.82
C VAL A 43 -9.21 -10.60 -8.37
N SER A 44 -8.68 -11.58 -7.67
CA SER A 44 -8.22 -11.52 -6.28
C SER A 44 -6.73 -11.14 -6.18
N ASP A 45 -6.03 -11.01 -7.31
CA ASP A 45 -4.60 -10.73 -7.34
C ASP A 45 -4.29 -9.25 -7.63
N PHE A 46 -3.93 -8.53 -6.57
CA PHE A 46 -3.49 -7.15 -6.63
C PHE A 46 -2.33 -6.92 -7.58
N ASP A 47 -1.37 -7.85 -7.66
CA ASP A 47 -0.17 -7.64 -8.45
C ASP A 47 -0.49 -7.69 -9.95
N VAL A 48 -1.42 -8.54 -10.36
CA VAL A 48 -1.97 -8.60 -11.73
C VAL A 48 -2.71 -7.32 -12.10
N VAL A 49 -3.55 -6.81 -11.18
CA VAL A 49 -4.27 -5.54 -11.38
C VAL A 49 -3.31 -4.37 -11.54
N LEU A 50 -2.28 -4.32 -10.69
CA LEU A 50 -1.32 -3.24 -10.71
C LEU A 50 -0.41 -3.31 -11.96
N ASP A 51 0.00 -4.50 -12.39
CA ASP A 51 0.77 -4.69 -13.63
C ASP A 51 -0.02 -4.21 -14.85
N SER A 52 -1.34 -4.42 -14.82
CA SER A 52 -2.25 -3.89 -15.83
C SER A 52 -2.24 -2.36 -15.83
N LEU A 53 -2.41 -1.71 -14.67
CA LEU A 53 -2.39 -0.25 -14.57
C LEU A 53 -1.03 0.38 -14.90
N LEU A 54 0.06 -0.37 -14.74
CA LEU A 54 1.42 0.07 -15.04
C LEU A 54 1.86 -0.24 -16.48
N GLY A 55 1.02 -0.92 -17.27
CA GLY A 55 1.26 -1.19 -18.69
C GLY A 55 2.25 -2.34 -18.97
N ALA A 56 2.44 -3.27 -18.03
CA ALA A 56 3.40 -4.37 -18.15
C ALA A 56 2.89 -5.59 -18.96
N ALA A 57 1.58 -5.69 -19.21
CA ALA A 57 0.95 -6.78 -19.97
C ALA A 57 0.12 -6.22 -21.15
N PRO A 58 -0.17 -7.01 -22.20
CA PRO A 58 -1.13 -6.59 -23.21
C PRO A 58 -2.52 -6.42 -22.57
N LEU A 59 -2.89 -5.17 -22.34
CA LEU A 59 -4.17 -4.77 -21.76
C LEU A 59 -5.30 -4.97 -22.79
N ALA A 60 -6.22 -5.89 -22.50
CA ALA A 60 -7.52 -5.95 -23.15
C ALA A 60 -8.56 -5.27 -22.26
N GLY A 61 -9.61 -4.68 -22.84
CA GLY A 61 -10.76 -4.19 -22.09
C GLY A 61 -10.60 -2.84 -21.39
N GLY A 62 -11.41 -2.64 -20.35
CA GLY A 62 -11.56 -1.39 -19.61
C GLY A 62 -10.33 -0.98 -18.80
N GLY A 63 -9.51 -1.95 -18.37
CA GLY A 63 -8.23 -1.69 -17.69
C GLY A 63 -7.24 -0.86 -18.53
N ARG A 64 -7.30 -0.96 -19.87
CA ARG A 64 -6.51 -0.11 -20.78
C ARG A 64 -6.95 1.34 -20.73
N GLY A 65 -8.25 1.60 -20.77
CA GLY A 65 -8.80 2.96 -20.70
C GLY A 65 -8.43 3.66 -19.40
N LEU A 66 -8.50 2.93 -18.28
CA LEU A 66 -8.07 3.44 -16.98
C LEU A 66 -6.56 3.72 -16.94
N SER A 67 -5.74 2.80 -17.46
CA SER A 67 -4.28 3.02 -17.58
C SER A 67 -3.95 4.26 -18.40
N ASP A 68 -4.65 4.51 -19.51
CA ASP A 68 -4.43 5.67 -20.38
C ASP A 68 -4.79 6.99 -19.67
N TRP A 69 -5.74 6.96 -18.73
CA TRP A 69 -6.14 8.10 -17.90
C TRP A 69 -5.17 8.44 -16.77
N LEU A 70 -4.31 7.51 -16.37
CA LEU A 70 -3.35 7.75 -15.29
C LEU A 70 -2.24 8.71 -15.74
N ALA A 71 -1.97 9.73 -14.92
CA ALA A 71 -0.78 10.55 -15.07
C ALA A 71 0.48 9.75 -14.69
N VAL A 72 1.65 10.22 -15.10
CA VAL A 72 2.95 9.62 -14.70
C VAL A 72 3.08 9.59 -13.18
N SER A 73 2.63 10.64 -12.49
CA SER A 73 2.62 10.71 -11.02
C SER A 73 1.73 9.65 -10.38
N ASP A 74 0.62 9.28 -11.02
CA ASP A 74 -0.30 8.27 -10.52
C ASP A 74 0.32 6.88 -10.64
N ARG A 75 0.92 6.58 -11.79
CA ARG A 75 1.67 5.34 -12.01
C ARG A 75 2.84 5.24 -11.02
N GLN A 76 3.52 6.35 -10.74
CA GLN A 76 4.56 6.38 -9.72
C GLN A 76 4.02 6.09 -8.31
N ALA A 77 2.86 6.66 -7.94
CA ALA A 77 2.22 6.38 -6.65
C ALA A 77 1.82 4.91 -6.51
N LEU A 78 1.30 4.29 -7.57
CA LEU A 78 0.98 2.85 -7.61
C LEU A 78 2.25 1.98 -7.50
N SER A 79 3.32 2.34 -8.22
CA SER A 79 4.61 1.65 -8.08
C SER A 79 5.20 1.78 -6.67
N ASP A 80 5.10 2.97 -6.07
CA ASP A 80 5.53 3.20 -4.69
C ASP A 80 4.69 2.38 -3.70
N LEU A 81 3.38 2.26 -3.91
CA LEU A 81 2.50 1.41 -3.10
C LEU A 81 2.95 -0.06 -3.10
N ARG A 82 3.29 -0.62 -4.27
CA ARG A 82 3.84 -1.98 -4.38
C ARG A 82 5.09 -2.14 -3.55
N ARG A 83 6.03 -1.20 -3.67
CA ARG A 83 7.29 -1.20 -2.89
C ARG A 83 7.03 -1.08 -1.39
N VAL A 84 6.05 -0.28 -0.97
CA VAL A 84 5.66 -0.17 0.44
C VAL A 84 5.08 -1.49 0.94
N ARG A 85 4.22 -2.16 0.17
CA ARG A 85 3.68 -3.49 0.51
C ARG A 85 4.80 -4.51 0.70
N GLU A 86 5.73 -4.60 -0.26
CA GLU A 86 6.89 -5.50 -0.19
C GLU A 86 7.76 -5.20 1.02
N ARG A 87 8.08 -3.93 1.27
CA ARG A 87 8.87 -3.49 2.41
C ARG A 87 8.18 -3.75 3.74
N LEU A 88 6.89 -3.50 3.87
CA LEU A 88 6.16 -3.77 5.11
C LEU A 88 6.14 -5.26 5.43
N VAL A 89 5.95 -6.13 4.43
CA VAL A 89 6.04 -7.59 4.62
C VAL A 89 7.46 -7.98 5.04
N GLN A 90 8.48 -7.45 4.37
CA GLN A 90 9.87 -7.74 4.72
C GLN A 90 10.26 -7.21 6.11
N ASP A 91 9.97 -5.95 6.41
CA ASP A 91 10.40 -5.29 7.63
C ASP A 91 9.64 -5.82 8.86
N PHE A 92 8.33 -6.03 8.75
CA PHE A 92 7.51 -6.56 9.85
C PHE A 92 7.84 -8.01 10.18
N PHE A 93 8.00 -8.89 9.18
CA PHE A 93 8.19 -10.32 9.43
C PHE A 93 9.65 -10.77 9.54
N VAL A 94 10.60 -10.07 8.89
CA VAL A 94 11.99 -10.54 8.80
C VAL A 94 12.95 -9.69 9.65
N ARG A 95 12.76 -8.36 9.69
CA ARG A 95 13.74 -7.44 10.31
C ARG A 95 13.38 -6.93 11.69
N HIS A 96 12.11 -7.02 12.08
CA HIS A 96 11.65 -6.74 13.44
C HIS A 96 11.10 -8.01 14.12
N PRO A 97 11.90 -9.08 14.30
CA PRO A 97 11.45 -10.22 15.10
C PRO A 97 11.12 -9.70 16.50
N MET A 98 9.85 -9.74 16.87
CA MET A 98 9.39 -9.30 18.19
C MET A 98 10.07 -10.18 19.25
N ALA A 99 10.99 -9.56 19.99
CA ALA A 99 11.78 -10.09 21.10
C ALA A 99 13.03 -10.91 20.72
N ASP A 100 14.21 -10.29 20.89
CA ASP A 100 15.26 -10.98 21.63
C ASP A 100 14.89 -10.94 23.14
N ALA A 101 15.32 -11.94 23.90
CA ALA A 101 14.92 -12.23 25.29
C ALA A 101 15.17 -11.07 26.29
N SER A 102 15.79 -9.98 25.85
CA SER A 102 16.12 -8.80 26.64
C SER A 102 15.11 -7.64 26.53
N PHE A 103 14.13 -7.69 25.60
CA PHE A 103 13.17 -6.59 25.32
C PHE A 103 13.80 -5.20 25.09
N ARG A 104 15.11 -5.13 24.83
CA ARG A 104 15.80 -3.87 24.53
C ARG A 104 15.90 -3.69 23.02
N ALA A 105 15.18 -2.71 22.50
CA ALA A 105 15.27 -2.33 21.10
C ALA A 105 16.54 -1.50 20.84
N ASP A 106 17.26 -1.82 19.77
CA ASP A 106 18.37 -1.03 19.25
C ASP A 106 17.88 0.37 18.81
N PRO A 107 18.40 1.48 19.40
CA PRO A 107 18.00 2.84 19.03
C PRO A 107 18.14 3.14 17.54
N GLU A 108 19.20 2.66 16.88
CA GLU A 108 19.38 2.90 15.45
C GLU A 108 18.33 2.14 14.61
N ALA A 109 17.93 0.95 15.05
CA ALA A 109 16.84 0.21 14.41
C ALA A 109 15.50 0.93 14.56
N LEU A 110 15.25 1.58 15.69
CA LEU A 110 14.04 2.37 15.92
C LEU A 110 14.02 3.63 15.03
N ASP A 111 15.15 4.31 14.87
CA ASP A 111 15.26 5.49 13.99
C ASP A 111 15.05 5.10 12.52
N ARG A 112 15.64 3.98 12.08
CA ARG A 112 15.38 3.42 10.74
C ARG A 112 13.90 3.10 10.54
N ALA A 113 13.27 2.45 11.52
CA ALA A 113 11.85 2.11 11.47
C ALA A 113 10.95 3.36 11.37
N ARG A 114 11.24 4.41 12.14
CA ARG A 114 10.51 5.68 12.08
C ARG A 114 10.66 6.35 10.72
N SER A 115 11.88 6.44 10.20
CA SER A 115 12.13 7.00 8.88
C SER A 115 11.41 6.24 7.77
N SER A 116 11.38 4.90 7.84
CA SER A 116 10.58 4.07 6.93
C SER A 116 9.09 4.39 7.04
N LEU A 117 8.53 4.44 8.25
CA LEU A 117 7.12 4.75 8.49
C LEU A 117 6.71 6.13 7.98
N ASP A 118 7.56 7.15 8.15
CA ASP A 118 7.30 8.49 7.62
C ASP A 118 7.24 8.49 6.09
N SER A 119 8.21 7.81 5.45
CA SER A 119 8.23 7.63 4.00
C SER A 119 7.02 6.85 3.48
N PHE A 120 6.55 5.86 4.24
CA PHE A 120 5.33 5.13 3.93
C PHE A 120 4.11 6.05 4.05
N GLY A 121 4.01 6.85 5.11
CA GLY A 121 2.91 7.78 5.31
C GLY A 121 2.73 8.77 4.16
N ASP A 122 3.81 9.32 3.61
CA ASP A 122 3.78 10.17 2.41
C ASP A 122 3.24 9.43 1.18
N THR A 123 3.67 8.18 0.99
CA THR A 123 3.20 7.35 -0.13
C THR A 123 1.72 7.01 0.02
N LEU A 124 1.29 6.59 1.21
CA LEU A 124 -0.08 6.22 1.50
C LEU A 124 -1.05 7.40 1.33
N ARG A 125 -0.65 8.63 1.71
CA ARG A 125 -1.44 9.84 1.43
C ARG A 125 -1.63 10.12 -0.05
N ARG A 126 -0.58 9.97 -0.86
CA ARG A 126 -0.65 10.17 -2.32
C ARG A 126 -1.54 9.12 -2.99
N VAL A 127 -1.43 7.87 -2.54
CA VAL A 127 -2.26 6.77 -3.02
C VAL A 127 -3.73 6.97 -2.63
N ASP A 128 -4.02 7.40 -1.41
CA ASP A 128 -5.40 7.64 -0.97
C ASP A 128 -6.08 8.72 -1.82
N ALA A 129 -5.38 9.81 -2.11
CA ALA A 129 -5.87 10.87 -3.00
C ALA A 129 -6.12 10.35 -4.42
N LEU A 130 -5.22 9.50 -4.94
CA LEU A 130 -5.41 8.85 -6.24
C LEU A 130 -6.64 7.95 -6.25
N VAL A 131 -6.73 7.00 -5.32
CA VAL A 131 -7.82 6.02 -5.27
C VAL A 131 -9.16 6.72 -5.08
N THR A 132 -9.24 7.73 -4.22
CA THR A 132 -10.46 8.52 -4.01
C THR A 132 -10.88 9.25 -5.29
N ARG A 133 -9.93 9.80 -6.05
CA ARG A 133 -10.23 10.41 -7.35
C ARG A 133 -10.73 9.37 -8.35
N LEU A 134 -10.08 8.20 -8.43
CA LEU A 134 -10.52 7.15 -9.35
C LEU A 134 -11.93 6.64 -9.01
N GLU A 135 -12.28 6.49 -7.73
CA GLU A 135 -13.62 6.11 -7.29
C GLU A 135 -14.71 7.12 -7.67
N GLN A 136 -14.37 8.40 -7.81
CA GLN A 136 -15.32 9.44 -8.23
C GLN A 136 -15.59 9.41 -9.74
N GLU A 137 -14.66 8.89 -10.54
CA GLU A 137 -14.75 8.82 -12.00
C GLU A 137 -15.42 7.52 -12.48
N VAL A 138 -15.50 6.50 -11.62
CA VAL A 138 -16.16 5.23 -11.93
C VAL A 138 -17.66 5.35 -11.65
N PRO A 139 -18.56 5.15 -12.64
CA PRO A 139 -19.99 5.10 -12.37
C PRO A 139 -20.28 3.93 -11.43
N GLY A 140 -20.86 4.22 -10.26
CA GLY A 140 -21.25 3.18 -9.31
C GLY A 140 -22.22 2.17 -9.94
N PRO A 141 -22.23 0.91 -9.48
CA PRO A 141 -23.16 -0.08 -10.01
C PRO A 141 -24.59 0.42 -9.83
N ALA A 142 -25.33 0.48 -10.94
CA ALA A 142 -26.75 0.83 -10.98
C ALA A 142 -27.63 -0.23 -10.30
#